data_AF-A0A2G8ICQ1-F1
#
_entry.id   AF-A0A2G8ICQ1-F1
#
_cell.length_a   1.000
_cell.length_b   1.000
_cell.length_c   1.000
_cell.angle_alpha   90.00
_cell.angle_beta   90.00
_cell.angle_gamma   90.00
#
_symmetry.space_group_name_H-M   'P 1'
#
loop_
_entity.id
_entity.type
_entity.pdbx_description
1 polymer ?
#
loop_
_entity_poly.entity_id
_entity_poly.type
_entity_poly.pdbx_seq_one_letter_code
_entity_poly.pdbx_strand_id
1 'polypeptide(L)'
;MWNKPWKYREGIAISVGLLITGALLQVSIGPVEWLVFMWPANIIALAILIVALGLFYALRSKVYLFKFMTQVEAAVPALAAASVLTIIMGLSRQVPEGRPAVDPIGLTRMLSFWPFVLIYLWNIVIVAEVGIQQLMYFQKRFIPSLISHLGLFVFVTCGTLGSADMQRLKMYCEEGKPEWRGIDDHQEVHELPLAIELQKFTIDEYPPKLAIFDSKTGKVLPKDKPQNIIIEQNFTSEELLGWNITVEKYIEDAMPASMLKMMKGMPAQMMQMMKMDDLGMRINAGGFVEYKGKGAATAILIKAQKGSVVKKGWVSSGSYMFPMSSLKLDDKTEIAMSAREPLRYASDVNVYTQDGNAIQAHIEVNKPFSIGSWKIYQLDFNKEQGKWSTLSVYELVSDPWLPATYVGIYLLLIGAVLMFITAGRNKYKKEEDKK
;
A
#
# COMPACT_ATOMS: atom_id res chain seq x y z
N MET A 1 -11.41 43.22 22.96
CA MET A 1 -11.18 41.76 22.87
C MET A 1 -9.99 41.39 23.76
N TRP A 2 -8.81 41.96 23.55
CA TRP A 2 -7.56 41.64 24.26
C TRP A 2 -7.43 42.02 25.75
N ASN A 3 -8.50 41.93 26.53
CA ASN A 3 -8.46 42.13 27.99
C ASN A 3 -8.12 40.81 28.69
N LYS A 4 -7.17 40.85 29.63
CA LYS A 4 -6.75 39.65 30.37
C LYS A 4 -7.78 39.30 31.47
N PRO A 5 -8.08 38.02 31.73
CA PRO A 5 -7.57 36.85 31.01
C PRO A 5 -8.27 36.65 29.66
N TRP A 6 -7.50 36.25 28.64
CA TRP A 6 -8.05 35.89 27.33
C TRP A 6 -8.91 34.63 27.42
N LYS A 7 -9.97 34.59 26.62
CA LYS A 7 -11.01 33.57 26.58
C LYS A 7 -11.07 32.94 25.17
N TYR A 8 -12.09 32.13 24.93
CA TYR A 8 -12.33 31.51 23.61
C TYR A 8 -12.43 32.52 22.46
N ARG A 9 -12.88 33.76 22.71
CA ARG A 9 -12.98 34.79 21.66
C ARG A 9 -11.61 35.12 21.08
N GLU A 10 -10.61 35.25 21.93
CA GLU A 10 -9.23 35.53 21.55
C GLU A 10 -8.59 34.32 20.86
N GLY A 11 -8.84 33.10 21.35
CA GLY A 11 -8.38 31.87 20.69
C GLY A 11 -8.98 31.67 19.29
N ILE A 12 -10.28 31.96 19.12
CA ILE A 12 -10.94 31.97 17.80
C ILE A 12 -10.32 33.05 16.92
N ALA A 13 -10.11 34.26 17.44
CA ALA A 13 -9.50 35.35 16.67
C ALA A 13 -8.09 35.01 16.19
N ILE A 14 -7.26 34.36 17.02
CA ILE A 14 -5.93 33.87 16.63
C ILE A 14 -6.06 32.83 15.50
N SER A 15 -6.95 31.85 15.66
CA SER A 15 -7.12 30.79 14.65
C SER A 15 -7.63 31.35 13.32
N VAL A 16 -8.62 32.25 13.33
CA VAL A 16 -9.11 32.94 12.14
C VAL A 16 -8.02 33.82 11.52
N GLY A 17 -7.25 34.52 12.35
CA GLY A 17 -6.12 35.32 11.89
C GLY A 17 -5.06 34.48 11.16
N LEU A 18 -4.74 33.30 11.68
CA LEU A 18 -3.83 32.34 11.04
C LEU A 18 -4.38 31.81 9.71
N LEU A 19 -5.68 31.51 9.64
CA LEU A 19 -6.32 31.09 8.38
C LEU A 19 -6.25 32.19 7.32
N ILE A 20 -6.56 33.44 7.69
CA ILE A 20 -6.49 34.59 6.77
C ILE A 20 -5.04 34.82 6.34
N THR A 21 -4.09 34.81 7.28
CA THR A 21 -2.66 34.99 6.99
C THR A 21 -2.17 33.89 6.05
N GLY A 22 -2.55 32.64 6.30
CA GLY A 22 -2.20 31.52 5.43
C GLY A 22 -2.81 31.70 4.03
N ALA A 23 -4.06 32.16 3.92
CA ALA A 23 -4.69 32.37 2.62
C ALA A 23 -3.98 33.48 1.83
N LEU A 24 -3.57 34.56 2.51
CA LEU A 24 -2.76 35.62 1.91
C LEU A 24 -1.39 35.11 1.44
N LEU A 25 -0.71 34.27 2.24
CA LEU A 25 0.54 33.63 1.82
C LEU A 25 0.33 32.73 0.61
N GLN A 26 -0.72 31.91 0.60
CA GLN A 26 -1.07 31.05 -0.52
C GLN A 26 -1.24 31.83 -1.83
N VAL A 27 -1.93 32.96 -1.78
CA VAL A 27 -2.14 33.82 -2.96
C VAL A 27 -0.86 34.55 -3.37
N SER A 28 -0.01 34.92 -2.40
CA SER A 28 1.16 35.76 -2.66
C SER A 28 2.37 34.98 -3.17
N ILE A 29 2.67 33.82 -2.56
CA ILE A 29 3.89 33.04 -2.85
C ILE A 29 3.60 31.60 -3.30
N GLY A 30 2.34 31.20 -3.39
CA GLY A 30 1.95 29.85 -3.78
C GLY A 30 2.02 28.83 -2.63
N PRO A 31 1.91 27.52 -2.94
CA PRO A 31 1.93 26.45 -1.95
C PRO A 31 3.30 26.31 -1.26
N VAL A 32 3.32 25.66 -0.09
CA VAL A 32 4.57 25.32 0.61
C VAL A 32 5.35 24.26 -0.16
N GLU A 33 6.60 24.60 -0.51
CA GLU A 33 7.56 23.69 -1.12
C GLU A 33 8.37 22.95 -0.04
N TRP A 34 7.93 21.73 0.29
CA TRP A 34 8.54 20.93 1.36
C TRP A 34 9.99 20.50 1.06
N LEU A 35 10.38 20.42 -0.21
CA LEU A 35 11.76 20.11 -0.63
C LEU A 35 12.80 21.10 -0.06
N VAL A 36 12.41 22.33 0.28
CA VAL A 36 13.30 23.31 0.94
C VAL A 36 13.76 22.82 2.32
N PHE A 37 13.02 21.90 2.94
CA PHE A 37 13.36 21.28 4.23
C PHE A 37 14.14 19.97 4.09
N MET A 38 14.57 19.56 2.89
CA MET A 38 15.46 18.41 2.74
C MET A 38 16.74 18.57 3.59
N TRP A 39 17.36 17.45 3.97
CA TRP A 39 18.61 17.44 4.72
C TRP A 39 19.66 18.40 4.12
N PRO A 40 20.29 19.29 4.92
CA PRO A 40 20.21 19.41 6.39
C PRO A 40 19.19 20.46 6.88
N ALA A 41 18.35 21.03 6.02
CA ALA A 41 17.45 22.13 6.39
C ALA A 41 16.37 21.71 7.42
N ASN A 42 15.87 20.47 7.35
CA ASN A 42 14.95 19.93 8.35
C ASN A 42 15.51 19.93 9.78
N ILE A 43 16.75 19.48 10.00
CA ILE A 43 17.32 19.44 11.35
C ILE A 43 17.57 20.84 11.89
N ILE A 44 17.90 21.79 11.01
CA ILE A 44 18.00 23.22 11.34
C ILE A 44 16.62 23.76 11.74
N ALA A 45 15.58 23.47 10.95
CA ALA A 45 14.20 23.88 11.24
C ALA A 45 13.71 23.30 12.58
N LEU A 46 14.00 22.03 12.85
CA LEU A 46 13.69 21.38 14.13
C LEU A 46 14.42 22.07 15.30
N ALA A 47 15.72 22.36 15.15
CA ALA A 47 16.50 23.05 16.18
C ALA A 47 15.93 24.44 16.48
N ILE A 48 15.56 25.21 15.44
CA ILE A 48 14.91 26.52 15.58
C ILE A 48 13.58 26.37 16.34
N LEU A 49 12.76 25.38 15.98
CA LEU A 49 11.49 25.13 16.66
C LEU A 49 11.70 24.81 18.14
N ILE A 50 12.65 23.93 18.49
CA ILE A 50 12.96 23.58 19.87
C ILE A 50 13.45 24.80 20.68
N VAL A 51 14.31 25.63 20.09
CA VAL A 51 14.78 26.87 20.72
C VAL A 51 13.60 27.84 20.94
N ALA A 52 12.73 28.01 19.95
CA ALA A 52 11.55 28.87 20.05
C ALA A 52 10.61 28.41 21.18
N LEU A 53 10.35 27.12 21.30
CA LEU A 53 9.55 26.54 22.39
C LEU A 53 10.20 26.80 23.76
N GLY A 54 11.51 26.59 23.88
CA GLY A 54 12.25 26.93 25.10
C GLY A 54 12.11 28.41 25.49
N LEU A 55 12.17 29.31 24.50
CA LEU A 55 11.99 30.75 24.70
C LEU A 55 10.56 31.13 25.10
N PHE A 56 9.54 30.54 24.45
CA PHE A 56 8.14 30.78 24.80
C PHE A 56 7.87 30.38 26.24
N TYR A 57 8.32 29.18 26.64
CA TYR A 57 8.20 28.72 28.01
C TYR A 57 8.93 29.63 29.01
N ALA A 58 10.18 30.01 28.73
CA ALA A 58 10.98 30.87 29.61
C ALA A 58 10.38 32.26 29.79
N LEU A 59 9.80 32.83 28.72
CA LEU A 59 9.23 34.17 28.71
C LEU A 59 7.75 34.22 29.08
N ARG A 60 7.11 33.10 29.43
CA ARG A 60 5.67 33.03 29.77
C ARG A 60 5.23 33.91 30.94
N SER A 61 6.15 34.23 31.86
CA SER A 61 5.86 35.17 32.96
C SER A 61 5.77 36.62 32.49
N LYS A 62 6.44 36.96 31.38
CA LYS A 62 6.54 38.31 30.82
C LYS A 62 5.53 38.54 29.70
N VAL A 63 5.34 37.54 28.84
CA VAL A 63 4.48 37.62 27.65
C VAL A 63 3.22 36.79 27.85
N TYR A 64 2.07 37.47 27.85
CA TYR A 64 0.79 36.82 28.12
C TYR A 64 0.40 35.78 27.06
N LEU A 65 0.75 36.01 25.78
CA LEU A 65 0.51 35.04 24.70
C LEU A 65 1.14 33.67 24.98
N PHE A 66 2.38 33.64 25.50
CA PHE A 66 3.07 32.39 25.80
C PHE A 66 2.43 31.66 26.99
N LYS A 67 1.93 32.41 27.99
CA LYS A 67 1.11 31.83 29.06
C LYS A 67 -0.24 31.33 28.54
N PHE A 68 -0.81 31.99 27.54
CA PHE A 68 -2.09 31.64 26.94
C PHE A 68 -2.02 30.33 26.13
N MET A 69 -0.88 30.03 25.48
CA MET A 69 -0.67 28.78 24.73
C MET A 69 -0.94 27.51 25.55
N THR A 70 -0.78 27.55 26.88
CA THR A 70 -1.03 26.38 27.75
C THR A 70 -2.46 26.30 28.29
N GLN A 71 -3.36 27.19 27.84
CA GLN A 71 -4.76 27.23 28.28
C GLN A 71 -5.68 26.50 27.30
N VAL A 72 -6.80 25.98 27.82
CA VAL A 72 -7.83 25.28 27.02
C VAL A 72 -8.45 26.22 25.98
N GLU A 73 -8.56 27.50 26.31
CA GLU A 73 -9.08 28.55 25.43
C GLU A 73 -8.20 28.81 24.19
N ALA A 74 -6.91 28.43 24.22
CA ALA A 74 -6.04 28.43 23.05
C ALA A 74 -6.18 27.13 22.25
N ALA A 75 -6.23 25.98 22.94
CA ALA A 75 -6.25 24.65 22.34
C ALA A 75 -7.55 24.34 21.59
N VAL A 76 -8.71 24.62 22.19
CA VAL A 76 -10.02 24.22 21.61
C VAL A 76 -10.29 24.88 20.26
N PRO A 77 -10.11 26.21 20.08
CA PRO A 77 -10.29 26.84 18.77
C PRO A 77 -9.29 26.34 17.72
N ALA A 78 -8.04 26.10 18.11
CA ALA A 78 -7.00 25.59 17.22
C ALA A 78 -7.33 24.17 16.72
N LEU A 79 -7.81 23.29 17.62
CA LEU A 79 -8.25 21.94 17.28
C LEU A 79 -9.52 21.95 16.44
N ALA A 80 -10.47 22.85 16.73
CA ALA A 80 -11.68 23.01 15.91
C ALA A 80 -11.33 23.44 14.48
N ALA A 81 -10.43 24.41 14.32
CA ALA A 81 -9.94 24.84 13.01
C ALA A 81 -9.22 23.69 12.27
N ALA A 82 -8.31 22.97 12.96
CA ALA A 82 -7.61 21.82 12.37
C ALA A 82 -8.60 20.72 11.94
N SER A 83 -9.63 20.46 12.73
CA SER A 83 -10.68 19.47 12.42
C SER A 83 -11.47 19.85 11.18
N VAL A 84 -11.88 21.12 11.05
CA VAL A 84 -12.57 21.62 9.85
C VAL A 84 -11.68 21.47 8.61
N LEU A 85 -10.41 21.85 8.70
CA LEU A 85 -9.48 21.71 7.57
C LEU A 85 -9.22 20.23 7.22
N THR A 86 -9.16 19.34 8.21
CA THR A 86 -9.03 17.88 7.99
C THR A 86 -10.26 17.31 7.29
N ILE A 87 -11.47 17.76 7.66
CA ILE A 87 -12.70 17.38 6.98
C ILE A 87 -12.65 17.84 5.51
N ILE A 88 -12.22 19.08 5.25
CA ILE A 88 -12.06 19.59 3.88
C ILE A 88 -11.06 18.73 3.11
N MET A 89 -9.92 18.36 3.72
CA MET A 89 -8.93 17.46 3.12
C MET A 89 -9.53 16.09 2.77
N GLY A 90 -10.35 15.51 3.65
CA GLY A 90 -11.00 14.22 3.43
C GLY A 90 -12.14 14.24 2.40
N LEU A 91 -12.80 15.39 2.23
CA LEU A 91 -13.88 15.58 1.24
C LEU A 91 -13.39 16.02 -0.14
N SER A 92 -12.16 16.51 -0.23
CA SER A 92 -11.53 16.92 -1.48
C SER A 92 -10.67 15.81 -2.06
N ARG A 93 -10.68 15.66 -3.39
CA ARG A 93 -9.83 14.69 -4.08
C ARG A 93 -8.38 15.20 -4.05
N GLN A 94 -7.59 14.68 -3.11
CA GLN A 94 -6.17 15.02 -3.00
C GLN A 94 -5.39 14.51 -4.22
N VAL A 95 -4.44 15.31 -4.71
CA VAL A 95 -3.51 14.89 -5.76
C VAL A 95 -2.27 14.23 -5.14
N PRO A 96 -1.63 13.28 -5.85
CA PRO A 96 -0.33 12.75 -5.44
C PRO A 96 0.72 13.85 -5.26
N GLU A 97 1.70 13.57 -4.41
CA GLU A 97 2.87 14.43 -4.20
C GLU A 97 3.62 14.67 -5.53
N GLY A 98 4.27 15.82 -5.67
CA GLY A 98 4.97 16.22 -6.90
C GLY A 98 4.07 16.72 -8.05
N ARG A 99 2.74 16.58 -7.96
CA ARG A 99 1.81 17.15 -8.96
C ARG A 99 1.26 18.50 -8.52
N PRO A 100 1.00 19.44 -9.45
CA PRO A 100 0.37 20.72 -9.12
C PRO A 100 -1.08 20.53 -8.65
N ALA A 101 -1.58 21.49 -7.87
CA ALA A 101 -3.00 21.53 -7.50
C ALA A 101 -3.86 21.68 -8.75
N VAL A 102 -5.01 20.99 -8.77
CA VAL A 102 -5.97 21.06 -9.89
C VAL A 102 -6.94 22.23 -9.70
N ASP A 103 -7.23 22.57 -8.45
CA ASP A 103 -8.08 23.71 -8.10
C ASP A 103 -7.24 24.99 -7.93
N PRO A 104 -7.83 26.18 -8.18
CA PRO A 104 -7.11 27.44 -8.12
C PRO A 104 -6.73 27.90 -6.70
N ILE A 105 -7.29 27.29 -5.65
CA ILE A 105 -7.11 27.74 -4.26
C ILE A 105 -6.03 26.91 -3.55
N GLY A 106 -5.87 25.64 -3.93
CA GLY A 106 -4.92 24.69 -3.33
C GLY A 106 -5.56 23.63 -2.44
N LEU A 107 -6.89 23.48 -2.44
CA LEU A 107 -7.60 22.49 -1.60
C LEU A 107 -7.33 21.04 -2.03
N THR A 108 -6.90 20.82 -3.27
CA THR A 108 -6.46 19.50 -3.76
C THR A 108 -5.04 19.14 -3.31
N ARG A 109 -4.30 20.09 -2.71
CA ARG A 109 -2.97 19.89 -2.08
C ARG A 109 -2.95 20.44 -0.65
N MET A 110 -3.80 19.91 0.22
CA MET A 110 -3.96 20.45 1.59
C MET A 110 -2.68 20.44 2.42
N LEU A 111 -1.81 19.45 2.25
CA LEU A 111 -0.55 19.36 3.00
C LEU A 111 0.45 20.48 2.64
N SER A 112 0.31 21.11 1.46
CA SER A 112 1.10 22.28 1.06
C SER A 112 0.30 23.59 1.16
N PHE A 113 -0.94 23.55 1.65
CA PHE A 113 -1.82 24.72 1.74
C PHE A 113 -1.51 25.52 3.01
N TRP A 114 -1.07 26.78 2.86
CA TRP A 114 -0.60 27.59 3.99
C TRP A 114 -1.54 27.69 5.20
N PRO A 115 -2.88 27.88 5.05
CA PRO A 115 -3.80 27.83 6.20
C PRO A 115 -3.74 26.53 6.99
N PHE A 116 -3.58 25.39 6.30
CA PHE A 116 -3.41 24.08 6.93
C PHE A 116 -2.10 24.02 7.70
N VAL A 117 -1.00 24.40 7.06
CA VAL A 117 0.34 24.37 7.67
C VAL A 117 0.42 25.26 8.91
N LEU A 118 -0.10 26.49 8.86
CA LEU A 118 -0.06 27.43 9.99
C LEU A 118 -0.92 26.96 11.18
N ILE A 119 -2.11 26.42 10.92
CA ILE A 119 -2.98 25.89 11.99
C ILE A 119 -2.37 24.64 12.62
N TYR A 120 -1.79 23.74 11.84
CA TYR A 120 -1.11 22.57 12.38
C TYR A 120 0.15 22.95 13.17
N LEU A 121 0.97 23.88 12.67
CA LEU A 121 2.11 24.42 13.41
C LEU A 121 1.68 25.03 14.74
N TRP A 122 0.58 25.81 14.74
CA TRP A 122 0.01 26.36 15.96
C TRP A 122 -0.43 25.30 16.97
N ASN A 123 -1.10 24.23 16.51
CA ASN A 123 -1.46 23.10 17.35
C ASN A 123 -0.22 22.39 17.93
N ILE A 124 0.83 22.22 17.13
CA ILE A 124 2.09 21.61 17.58
C ILE A 124 2.80 22.46 18.64
N VAL A 125 2.80 23.79 18.48
CA VAL A 125 3.32 24.70 19.51
C VAL A 125 2.51 24.58 20.81
N ILE A 126 1.18 24.56 20.75
CA ILE A 126 0.33 24.38 21.94
C ILE A 126 0.63 23.04 22.63
N VAL A 127 0.67 21.95 21.87
CA VAL A 127 0.94 20.60 22.40
C VAL A 127 2.30 20.54 23.07
N ALA A 128 3.33 21.13 22.44
CA ALA A 128 4.67 21.20 22.99
C ALA A 128 4.72 22.03 24.28
N GLU A 129 4.13 23.23 24.32
CA GLU A 129 4.11 24.09 25.51
C GLU A 129 3.40 23.42 26.69
N VAL A 130 2.28 22.73 26.45
CA VAL A 130 1.60 21.92 27.47
C VAL A 130 2.49 20.78 27.94
N GLY A 131 3.17 20.09 27.03
CA GLY A 131 4.14 19.04 27.35
C GLY A 131 5.31 19.55 28.21
N ILE A 132 5.91 20.68 27.84
CA ILE A 132 7.00 21.33 28.62
C ILE A 132 6.49 21.72 30.00
N GLN A 133 5.28 22.30 30.11
CA GLN A 133 4.71 22.64 31.41
C GLN A 133 4.52 21.40 32.31
N GLN A 134 4.03 20.29 31.76
CA GLN A 134 3.87 19.03 32.49
C GLN A 134 5.22 18.40 32.87
N LEU A 135 6.26 18.57 32.03
CA LEU A 135 7.61 18.11 32.32
C LEU A 135 8.23 18.91 33.48
N MET A 136 8.10 20.24 33.44
CA MET A 136 8.69 21.14 34.44
C MET A 136 7.95 21.15 35.77
N TYR A 137 6.63 20.94 35.77
CA TYR A 137 5.82 20.74 36.98
C TYR A 137 5.36 19.28 37.08
N PHE A 138 6.33 18.37 37.05
CA PHE A 138 6.08 16.94 36.97
C PHE A 138 5.22 16.42 38.12
N GLN A 139 4.13 15.73 37.78
CA GLN A 139 3.30 14.98 38.71
C GLN A 139 2.93 13.63 38.12
N LYS A 140 3.03 12.56 38.91
CA LYS A 140 2.77 11.18 38.44
C LYS A 140 1.40 11.00 37.79
N ARG A 141 0.39 11.73 38.26
CA ARG A 141 -0.97 11.69 37.68
C ARG A 141 -1.06 12.18 36.22
N PHE A 142 -0.09 12.98 35.76
CA PHE A 142 -0.05 13.52 34.40
C PHE A 142 0.84 12.73 33.44
N ILE A 143 1.51 11.66 33.90
CA ILE A 143 2.34 10.78 33.04
C ILE A 143 1.60 10.36 31.75
N PRO A 144 0.33 9.90 31.80
CA PRO A 144 -0.36 9.50 30.57
C PRO A 144 -0.53 10.66 29.57
N SER A 145 -0.83 11.85 30.08
CA SER A 145 -0.98 13.07 29.27
C SER A 145 0.36 13.49 28.69
N LEU A 146 1.42 13.52 29.50
CA LEU A 146 2.76 13.92 29.08
C LEU A 146 3.29 13.02 27.97
N ILE A 147 3.19 11.70 28.13
CA ILE A 147 3.59 10.72 27.12
C ILE A 147 2.82 10.94 25.80
N SER A 148 1.52 11.21 25.89
CA SER A 148 0.69 11.46 24.69
C SER A 148 1.09 12.75 23.98
N HIS A 149 1.35 13.84 24.71
CA HIS A 149 1.77 15.12 24.11
C HIS A 149 3.17 15.02 23.49
N LEU A 150 4.12 14.35 24.16
CA LEU A 150 5.43 14.07 23.60
C LEU A 150 5.33 13.19 22.35
N GLY A 151 4.53 12.13 22.39
CA GLY A 151 4.29 11.26 21.25
C GLY A 151 3.70 12.01 20.05
N LEU A 152 2.69 12.85 20.28
CA LEU A 152 2.07 13.68 19.24
C LEU A 152 3.06 14.67 18.63
N PHE A 153 3.84 15.36 19.48
CA PHE A 153 4.84 16.31 19.02
C PHE A 153 5.90 15.63 18.15
N VAL A 154 6.46 14.50 18.62
CA VAL A 154 7.46 13.73 17.86
C VAL A 154 6.87 13.22 16.56
N PHE A 155 5.70 12.58 16.59
CA PHE A 155 5.06 12.00 15.42
C PHE A 155 4.82 13.03 14.31
N VAL A 156 4.16 14.14 14.63
CA VAL A 156 3.81 15.15 13.62
C VAL A 156 5.05 15.90 13.14
N THR A 157 5.95 16.30 14.05
CA THR A 157 7.12 17.09 13.66
C THR A 157 8.10 16.28 12.81
N CYS A 158 8.39 15.04 13.21
CA CYS A 158 9.27 14.15 12.45
C CYS A 158 8.63 13.70 11.14
N GLY A 159 7.33 13.40 11.13
CA GLY A 159 6.63 13.04 9.90
C GLY A 159 6.56 14.20 8.89
N THR A 160 6.46 15.45 9.36
CA THR A 160 6.38 16.64 8.49
C THR A 160 7.76 17.06 7.98
N LEU A 161 8.77 17.15 8.85
CA LEU A 161 10.12 17.56 8.44
C LEU A 161 10.89 16.43 7.74
N GLY A 162 10.53 15.17 8.01
CA GLY A 162 11.12 14.00 7.39
C GLY A 162 10.53 13.66 6.02
N SER A 163 9.34 14.17 5.67
CA SER A 163 8.70 13.83 4.39
C SER A 163 9.56 14.26 3.19
N ALA A 164 10.30 15.36 3.31
CA ALA A 164 11.20 15.84 2.28
C ALA A 164 12.41 14.90 2.02
N ASP A 165 12.82 14.12 3.02
CA ASP A 165 13.92 13.15 2.91
C ASP A 165 13.44 11.76 2.48
N MET A 166 12.12 11.54 2.40
CA MET A 166 11.56 10.26 1.98
C MET A 166 11.79 10.07 0.48
N GLN A 167 12.47 8.99 0.11
CA GLN A 167 12.68 8.60 -1.28
C GLN A 167 11.81 7.40 -1.63
N ARG A 168 11.17 7.47 -2.81
CA ARG A 168 10.40 6.38 -3.41
C ARG A 168 10.89 6.17 -4.83
N LEU A 169 11.42 4.99 -5.11
CA LEU A 169 11.98 4.66 -6.42
C LEU A 169 11.36 3.36 -6.93
N LYS A 170 11.10 3.29 -8.23
CA LYS A 170 10.69 2.09 -8.94
C LYS A 170 11.89 1.47 -9.63
N MET A 171 12.15 0.20 -9.38
CA MET A 171 13.21 -0.55 -10.05
C MET A 171 12.60 -1.68 -10.87
N TYR A 172 13.02 -1.79 -12.13
CA TYR A 172 12.54 -2.78 -13.08
C TYR A 172 13.61 -3.86 -13.24
N CYS A 173 13.43 -5.00 -12.57
CA CYS A 173 14.41 -6.08 -12.58
C CYS A 173 14.00 -7.18 -13.55
N GLU A 174 14.81 -7.38 -14.58
CA GLU A 174 14.69 -8.53 -15.48
C GLU A 174 15.36 -9.78 -14.88
N GLU A 175 14.80 -10.94 -15.18
CA GLU A 175 15.32 -12.24 -14.76
C GLU A 175 16.79 -12.41 -15.19
N GLY A 176 17.67 -12.69 -14.21
CA GLY A 176 19.10 -12.93 -14.43
C GLY A 176 19.95 -11.69 -14.74
N LYS A 177 19.40 -10.48 -14.62
CA LYS A 177 20.14 -9.23 -14.83
C LYS A 177 20.12 -8.37 -13.56
N PRO A 178 21.29 -8.04 -12.99
CA PRO A 178 21.37 -7.06 -11.90
C PRO A 178 20.93 -5.68 -12.38
N GLU A 179 20.05 -5.02 -11.62
CA GLU A 179 19.63 -3.64 -11.82
C GLU A 179 19.90 -2.82 -10.56
N TRP A 180 20.46 -1.62 -10.71
CA TRP A 180 20.81 -0.69 -9.62
C TRP A 180 20.25 0.71 -9.84
N ARG A 181 19.47 0.92 -10.89
CA ARG A 181 18.86 2.20 -11.22
C ARG A 181 17.40 2.18 -10.80
N GLY A 182 17.03 3.14 -9.96
CA GLY A 182 15.65 3.42 -9.57
C GLY A 182 15.12 4.63 -10.32
N ILE A 183 13.82 4.65 -10.61
CA ILE A 183 13.12 5.76 -11.26
C ILE A 183 12.14 6.38 -10.27
N ASP A 184 12.21 7.69 -10.06
CA ASP A 184 11.26 8.40 -9.21
C ASP A 184 9.93 8.73 -9.92
N ASP A 185 9.03 9.43 -9.23
CA ASP A 185 7.74 9.84 -9.80
C ASP A 185 7.85 10.97 -10.85
N HIS A 186 9.03 11.61 -10.96
CA HIS A 186 9.37 12.60 -11.99
C HIS A 186 10.04 11.99 -13.22
N GLN A 187 10.17 10.65 -13.25
CA GLN A 187 10.88 9.91 -14.30
C GLN A 187 12.40 10.17 -14.33
N GLU A 188 12.97 10.69 -13.24
CA GLU A 188 14.41 10.84 -13.12
C GLU A 188 15.04 9.53 -12.64
N VAL A 189 16.20 9.21 -13.19
CA VAL A 189 16.93 7.97 -12.91
C VAL A 189 17.97 8.24 -11.84
N HIS A 190 17.92 7.45 -10.77
CA HIS A 190 18.82 7.52 -9.63
C HIS A 190 19.63 6.23 -9.51
N GLU A 191 20.95 6.32 -9.41
CA GLU A 191 21.81 5.17 -9.13
C GLU A 191 21.83 4.87 -7.63
N LEU A 192 21.57 3.62 -7.27
CA LEU A 192 21.48 3.16 -5.89
C LEU A 192 22.78 2.49 -5.43
N PRO A 193 23.07 2.51 -4.11
CA PRO A 193 24.20 1.79 -3.53
C PRO A 193 23.92 0.27 -3.36
N LEU A 194 22.87 -0.23 -4.02
CA LEU A 194 22.50 -1.64 -4.06
C LEU A 194 22.01 -2.01 -5.47
N ALA A 195 22.21 -3.26 -5.85
CA ALA A 195 21.64 -3.86 -7.07
C ALA A 195 20.73 -5.03 -6.70
N ILE A 196 19.66 -5.22 -7.47
CA ILE A 196 18.72 -6.34 -7.31
C ILE A 196 18.71 -7.12 -8.63
N GLU A 197 18.98 -8.41 -8.55
CA GLU A 197 18.83 -9.35 -9.65
C GLU A 197 17.65 -10.28 -9.37
N LEU A 198 16.65 -10.25 -10.24
CA LEU A 198 15.53 -11.18 -10.17
C LEU A 198 16.01 -12.59 -10.53
N GLN A 199 15.88 -13.54 -9.60
CA GLN A 199 16.14 -14.95 -9.89
C GLN A 199 14.89 -15.61 -10.44
N LYS A 200 13.75 -15.41 -9.77
CA LYS A 200 12.48 -16.01 -10.17
C LYS A 200 11.31 -15.24 -9.58
N PHE A 201 10.35 -14.91 -10.42
CA PHE A 201 9.03 -14.48 -9.98
C PHE A 201 8.07 -15.67 -9.92
N THR A 202 7.24 -15.73 -8.89
CA THR A 202 6.24 -16.77 -8.70
C THR A 202 4.90 -16.20 -8.30
N ILE A 203 3.85 -16.83 -8.81
CA ILE A 203 2.48 -16.64 -8.35
C ILE A 203 1.99 -17.99 -7.86
N ASP A 204 1.61 -18.05 -6.58
CA ASP A 204 0.83 -19.19 -6.09
C ASP A 204 -0.64 -18.92 -6.41
N GLU A 205 -1.35 -19.92 -6.92
CA GLU A 205 -2.71 -19.77 -7.44
C GLU A 205 -3.69 -20.68 -6.68
N TYR A 206 -4.92 -20.22 -6.45
CA TYR A 206 -5.98 -21.07 -5.91
C TYR A 206 -6.29 -22.25 -6.84
N PRO A 207 -6.81 -23.38 -6.33
CA PRO A 207 -7.19 -24.51 -7.18
C PRO A 207 -8.15 -24.12 -8.32
N PRO A 208 -8.06 -24.77 -9.48
CA PRO A 208 -8.86 -24.40 -10.65
C PRO A 208 -10.36 -24.60 -10.41
N LYS A 209 -11.15 -23.66 -10.95
CA LYS A 209 -12.62 -23.67 -10.85
C LYS A 209 -13.20 -24.03 -12.22
N LEU A 210 -14.06 -25.05 -12.29
CA LEU A 210 -14.82 -25.39 -13.49
C LEU A 210 -16.24 -24.85 -13.36
N ALA A 211 -16.76 -24.28 -14.45
CA ALA A 211 -18.13 -23.81 -14.54
C ALA A 211 -18.74 -24.17 -15.90
N ILE A 212 -20.07 -24.21 -15.98
CA ILE A 212 -20.80 -24.38 -17.25
C ILE A 212 -21.14 -23.00 -17.81
N PHE A 213 -20.88 -22.83 -19.10
CA PHE A 213 -21.09 -21.61 -19.85
C PHE A 213 -22.09 -21.85 -20.99
N ASP A 214 -22.83 -20.81 -21.35
CA ASP A 214 -23.65 -20.80 -22.57
C ASP A 214 -22.75 -20.63 -23.80
N SER A 215 -22.76 -21.60 -24.71
CA SER A 215 -21.84 -21.66 -25.85
C SER A 215 -22.03 -20.54 -26.88
N LYS A 216 -23.15 -19.80 -26.86
CA LYS A 216 -23.39 -18.67 -27.76
C LYS A 216 -23.00 -17.34 -27.14
N THR A 217 -23.25 -17.19 -25.85
CA THR A 217 -23.09 -15.91 -25.14
C THR A 217 -21.82 -15.85 -24.30
N GLY A 218 -21.16 -16.97 -24.03
CA GLY A 218 -19.97 -17.08 -23.17
C GLY A 218 -20.25 -16.75 -21.71
N LYS A 219 -21.52 -16.65 -21.28
CA LYS A 219 -21.89 -16.31 -19.91
C LYS A 219 -21.95 -17.57 -19.04
N VAL A 220 -21.43 -17.48 -17.81
CA VAL A 220 -21.53 -18.54 -16.81
C VAL A 220 -22.99 -18.79 -16.46
N LEU A 221 -23.36 -20.06 -16.27
CA LEU A 221 -24.69 -20.51 -15.87
C LEU A 221 -24.69 -21.02 -14.41
N PRO A 222 -25.81 -20.86 -13.69
CA PRO A 222 -26.97 -19.99 -13.98
C PRO A 222 -26.61 -18.50 -13.93
N LYS A 223 -27.25 -17.65 -14.75
CA LYS A 223 -26.87 -16.24 -14.93
C LYS A 223 -26.93 -15.41 -13.64
N ASP A 224 -27.92 -15.67 -12.78
CA ASP A 224 -28.14 -14.89 -11.55
C ASP A 224 -27.30 -15.37 -10.37
N LYS A 225 -26.91 -16.65 -10.37
CA LYS A 225 -26.09 -17.27 -9.33
C LYS A 225 -25.17 -18.33 -9.94
N PRO A 226 -24.02 -17.92 -10.51
CA PRO A 226 -23.05 -18.82 -11.12
C PRO A 226 -22.67 -19.97 -10.18
N GLN A 227 -22.71 -21.20 -10.69
CA GLN A 227 -22.22 -22.37 -9.96
C GLN A 227 -20.87 -22.80 -10.53
N ASN A 228 -19.96 -23.18 -9.65
CA ASN A 228 -18.67 -23.74 -10.00
C ASN A 228 -18.32 -24.91 -9.09
N ILE A 229 -17.42 -25.76 -9.56
CA ILE A 229 -16.78 -26.82 -8.78
C ILE A 229 -15.29 -26.50 -8.67
N ILE A 230 -14.71 -26.72 -7.49
CA ILE A 230 -13.29 -26.48 -7.22
C ILE A 230 -12.58 -27.82 -7.32
N ILE A 231 -11.58 -27.90 -8.21
CA ILE A 231 -10.83 -29.15 -8.41
C ILE A 231 -9.58 -29.13 -7.54
N GLU A 232 -9.70 -29.66 -6.33
CA GLU A 232 -8.55 -29.94 -5.45
C GLU A 232 -7.82 -31.23 -5.87
N GLN A 233 -6.61 -31.45 -5.36
CA GLN A 233 -5.78 -32.62 -5.73
C GLN A 233 -6.47 -33.97 -5.46
N ASN A 234 -7.36 -34.04 -4.47
CA ASN A 234 -8.10 -35.25 -4.10
C ASN A 234 -9.53 -35.28 -4.64
N PHE A 235 -9.85 -34.42 -5.62
CA PHE A 235 -11.17 -34.37 -6.23
C PHE A 235 -11.49 -35.69 -6.95
N THR A 236 -12.67 -36.25 -6.67
CA THR A 236 -13.16 -37.49 -7.29
C THR A 236 -14.27 -37.18 -8.30
N SER A 237 -15.44 -36.76 -7.81
CA SER A 237 -16.56 -36.37 -8.65
C SER A 237 -17.55 -35.45 -7.94
N GLU A 238 -18.15 -34.51 -8.67
CA GLU A 238 -19.20 -33.62 -8.16
C GLU A 238 -20.25 -33.34 -9.25
N GLU A 239 -21.50 -33.09 -8.85
CA GLU A 239 -22.58 -32.73 -9.75
C GLU A 239 -22.62 -31.22 -10.01
N LEU A 240 -22.63 -30.82 -11.29
CA LEU A 240 -22.76 -29.44 -11.73
C LEU A 240 -23.89 -29.33 -12.77
N LEU A 241 -25.00 -28.66 -12.40
CA LEU A 241 -26.20 -28.50 -13.25
C LEU A 241 -26.73 -29.81 -13.88
N GLY A 242 -26.75 -30.88 -13.10
CA GLY A 242 -27.21 -32.20 -13.54
C GLY A 242 -26.17 -33.02 -14.30
N TRP A 243 -24.94 -32.53 -14.43
CA TRP A 243 -23.81 -33.29 -14.98
C TRP A 243 -22.91 -33.77 -13.84
N ASN A 244 -22.70 -35.08 -13.74
CA ASN A 244 -21.68 -35.62 -12.85
C ASN A 244 -20.31 -35.48 -13.52
N ILE A 245 -19.43 -34.68 -12.92
CA ILE A 245 -18.09 -34.37 -13.45
C ILE A 245 -17.06 -35.18 -12.68
N THR A 246 -16.31 -36.01 -13.39
CA THR A 246 -15.19 -36.81 -12.85
C THR A 246 -13.88 -36.34 -13.47
N VAL A 247 -12.83 -36.21 -12.65
CA VAL A 247 -11.47 -35.89 -13.13
C VAL A 247 -10.72 -37.19 -13.42
N GLU A 248 -10.32 -37.40 -14.67
CA GLU A 248 -9.55 -38.59 -15.06
C GLU A 248 -8.03 -38.32 -15.07
N LYS A 249 -7.63 -37.09 -15.38
CA LYS A 249 -6.22 -36.67 -15.35
C LYS A 249 -6.11 -35.19 -15.01
N TYR A 250 -5.20 -34.86 -14.11
CA TYR A 250 -4.87 -33.50 -13.72
C TYR A 250 -3.40 -33.23 -14.06
N ILE A 251 -3.12 -32.14 -14.79
CA ILE A 251 -1.75 -31.69 -15.06
C ILE A 251 -1.67 -30.22 -14.68
N GLU A 252 -0.87 -29.90 -13.64
CA GLU A 252 -0.72 -28.55 -13.10
C GLU A 252 -0.10 -27.58 -14.12
N ASP A 253 1.01 -28.00 -14.74
CA ASP A 253 1.75 -27.25 -15.75
C ASP A 253 1.73 -28.04 -17.06
N ALA A 254 0.81 -27.69 -17.94
CA ALA A 254 0.58 -28.38 -19.19
C ALA A 254 0.72 -27.46 -20.41
N MET A 255 0.98 -28.09 -21.56
CA MET A 255 0.99 -27.43 -22.87
C MET A 255 0.31 -28.32 -23.91
N PRO A 256 -0.33 -27.75 -24.95
CA PRO A 256 -0.84 -28.53 -26.08
C PRO A 256 0.27 -29.40 -26.70
N ALA A 257 0.00 -30.69 -26.89
CA ALA A 257 0.96 -31.62 -27.47
C ALA A 257 1.40 -31.22 -28.90
N SER A 258 0.48 -30.61 -29.66
CA SER A 258 0.78 -30.03 -30.98
C SER A 258 1.80 -28.89 -30.90
N MET A 259 1.68 -28.04 -29.89
CA MET A 259 2.58 -26.92 -29.66
C MET A 259 3.99 -27.39 -29.28
N LEU A 260 4.10 -28.39 -28.40
CA LEU A 260 5.40 -28.96 -28.03
C LEU A 260 6.13 -29.57 -29.24
N LYS A 261 5.40 -30.22 -30.16
CA LYS A 261 5.97 -30.75 -31.42
C LYS A 261 6.49 -29.63 -32.31
N MET A 262 5.77 -28.51 -32.39
CA MET A 262 6.15 -27.36 -33.19
C MET A 262 7.37 -26.65 -32.60
N MET A 263 7.43 -26.49 -31.27
CA MET A 263 8.56 -25.91 -30.54
C MET A 263 9.87 -26.67 -30.76
N LYS A 264 9.79 -27.98 -31.07
CA LYS A 264 10.96 -28.82 -31.29
C LYS A 264 11.78 -28.33 -32.48
N GLY A 265 12.96 -27.79 -32.20
CA GLY A 265 13.91 -27.30 -33.21
C GLY A 265 13.88 -25.78 -33.43
N MET A 266 13.04 -25.03 -32.70
CA MET A 266 13.06 -23.57 -32.73
C MET A 266 14.06 -22.97 -31.74
N PRO A 267 14.68 -21.82 -32.06
CA PRO A 267 15.46 -21.03 -31.11
C PRO A 267 14.61 -20.53 -29.93
N ALA A 268 15.23 -20.39 -28.75
CA ALA A 268 14.55 -19.96 -27.53
C ALA A 268 13.85 -18.59 -27.65
N GLN A 269 14.45 -17.64 -28.36
CA GLN A 269 13.86 -16.32 -28.58
C GLN A 269 12.56 -16.42 -29.40
N MET A 270 12.50 -17.30 -30.40
CA MET A 270 11.32 -17.49 -31.23
C MET A 270 10.21 -18.24 -30.49
N MET A 271 10.57 -19.18 -29.61
CA MET A 271 9.61 -19.89 -28.76
C MET A 271 8.85 -18.93 -27.84
N GLN A 272 9.49 -17.89 -27.31
CA GLN A 272 8.84 -16.92 -26.41
C GLN A 272 7.82 -16.00 -27.10
N MET A 273 7.94 -15.82 -28.41
CA MET A 273 7.02 -15.00 -29.21
C MET A 273 5.84 -15.80 -29.80
N MET A 274 5.86 -17.13 -29.61
CA MET A 274 4.87 -18.01 -30.22
C MET A 274 3.53 -17.95 -29.48
N LYS A 275 2.48 -17.56 -30.20
CA LYS A 275 1.09 -17.64 -29.74
C LYS A 275 0.29 -18.52 -30.69
N MET A 276 -0.47 -19.47 -30.14
CA MET A 276 -1.26 -20.42 -30.91
C MET A 276 -2.38 -19.73 -31.72
N ASP A 277 -2.90 -18.62 -31.19
CA ASP A 277 -3.96 -17.82 -31.81
C ASP A 277 -3.50 -17.15 -33.11
N ASP A 278 -2.27 -16.64 -33.12
CA ASP A 278 -1.63 -16.01 -34.27
C ASP A 278 -1.38 -17.01 -35.41
N LEU A 279 -1.36 -18.30 -35.09
CA LEU A 279 -1.16 -19.41 -36.02
C LEU A 279 -2.48 -19.98 -36.56
N GLY A 280 -3.62 -19.39 -36.21
CA GLY A 280 -4.94 -19.88 -36.64
C GLY A 280 -5.34 -21.24 -36.05
N MET A 281 -4.60 -21.76 -35.07
CA MET A 281 -4.80 -23.08 -34.49
C MET A 281 -5.62 -23.00 -33.19
N ARG A 282 -6.95 -22.88 -33.30
CA ARG A 282 -7.83 -22.82 -32.11
C ARG A 282 -8.16 -24.18 -31.50
N ILE A 283 -7.86 -25.28 -32.20
CA ILE A 283 -8.28 -26.62 -31.78
C ILE A 283 -7.05 -27.45 -31.39
N ASN A 284 -6.95 -27.78 -30.11
CA ASN A 284 -5.95 -28.73 -29.61
C ASN A 284 -6.40 -30.18 -29.88
N ALA A 285 -6.20 -30.66 -31.11
CA ALA A 285 -6.52 -32.05 -31.48
C ALA A 285 -5.62 -33.10 -30.80
N GLY A 286 -4.46 -32.70 -30.26
CA GLY A 286 -3.46 -33.59 -29.67
C GLY A 286 -3.54 -33.76 -28.15
N GLY A 287 -4.41 -33.02 -27.46
CA GLY A 287 -4.50 -33.01 -26.00
C GLY A 287 -3.34 -32.29 -25.31
N PHE A 288 -3.22 -32.47 -23.99
CA PHE A 288 -2.23 -31.79 -23.16
C PHE A 288 -1.16 -32.75 -22.61
N VAL A 289 0.06 -32.25 -22.50
CA VAL A 289 1.22 -32.94 -21.92
C VAL A 289 1.89 -32.07 -20.87
N GLU A 290 2.59 -32.70 -19.92
CA GLU A 290 3.34 -31.98 -18.89
C GLU A 290 4.46 -31.13 -19.53
N TYR A 291 4.57 -29.88 -19.09
CA TYR A 291 5.58 -28.95 -19.57
C TYR A 291 5.91 -27.94 -18.47
N LYS A 292 7.15 -27.94 -17.98
CA LYS A 292 7.61 -27.07 -16.87
C LYS A 292 8.24 -25.75 -17.33
N GLY A 293 7.96 -25.33 -18.56
CA GLY A 293 8.52 -24.11 -19.14
C GLY A 293 7.51 -22.96 -19.16
N LYS A 294 8.00 -21.79 -19.59
CA LYS A 294 7.20 -20.56 -19.70
C LYS A 294 5.95 -20.79 -20.55
N GLY A 295 4.83 -20.27 -20.07
CA GLY A 295 3.52 -20.36 -20.74
C GLY A 295 2.76 -21.67 -20.50
N ALA A 296 3.23 -22.57 -19.64
CA ALA A 296 2.42 -23.70 -19.21
C ALA A 296 1.20 -23.24 -18.39
N ALA A 297 0.09 -23.96 -18.51
CA ALA A 297 -1.11 -23.71 -17.73
C ALA A 297 -1.79 -25.03 -17.35
N THR A 298 -2.66 -24.97 -16.34
CA THR A 298 -3.35 -26.14 -15.85
C THR A 298 -4.29 -26.71 -16.90
N ALA A 299 -4.25 -28.03 -17.06
CA ALA A 299 -5.12 -28.78 -17.95
C ALA A 299 -5.67 -30.01 -17.24
N ILE A 300 -6.98 -30.21 -17.36
CA ILE A 300 -7.70 -31.28 -16.69
C ILE A 300 -8.52 -32.05 -17.72
N LEU A 301 -8.33 -33.36 -17.77
CA LEU A 301 -9.15 -34.27 -18.56
C LEU A 301 -10.36 -34.65 -17.71
N ILE A 302 -11.54 -34.19 -18.13
CA ILE A 302 -12.79 -34.46 -17.42
C ILE A 302 -13.68 -35.41 -18.21
N LYS A 303 -14.49 -36.17 -17.47
CA LYS A 303 -15.63 -36.94 -17.97
C LYS A 303 -16.89 -36.35 -17.35
N ALA A 304 -17.79 -35.87 -18.21
CA ALA A 304 -19.10 -35.33 -17.82
C ALA A 304 -20.20 -36.31 -18.23
N GLN A 305 -21.03 -36.71 -17.27
CA GLN A 305 -22.14 -37.65 -17.51
C GLN A 305 -23.49 -37.07 -17.07
N LYS A 306 -24.50 -37.18 -17.93
CA LYS A 306 -25.90 -36.84 -17.63
C LYS A 306 -26.82 -37.89 -18.25
N GLY A 307 -27.41 -38.74 -17.41
CA GLY A 307 -28.15 -39.92 -17.86
C GLY A 307 -27.25 -40.87 -18.68
N SER A 308 -27.64 -41.16 -19.93
CA SER A 308 -26.88 -41.98 -20.87
C SER A 308 -25.83 -41.21 -21.68
N VAL A 309 -25.83 -39.88 -21.60
CA VAL A 309 -24.89 -39.04 -22.36
C VAL A 309 -23.58 -38.92 -21.57
N VAL A 310 -22.47 -39.30 -22.20
CA VAL A 310 -21.12 -39.16 -21.67
C VAL A 310 -20.29 -38.32 -22.63
N LYS A 311 -19.65 -37.28 -22.12
CA LYS A 311 -18.70 -36.42 -22.83
C LYS A 311 -17.36 -36.45 -22.13
N LYS A 312 -16.27 -36.48 -22.89
CA LYS A 312 -14.91 -36.51 -22.37
C LYS A 312 -14.03 -35.56 -23.15
N GLY A 313 -13.22 -34.78 -22.46
CA GLY A 313 -12.27 -33.88 -23.11
C GLY A 313 -11.48 -33.03 -22.12
N TRP A 314 -10.48 -32.34 -22.65
CA TRP A 314 -9.60 -31.48 -21.88
C TRP A 314 -10.22 -30.11 -21.67
N VAL A 315 -10.06 -29.59 -20.46
CA VAL A 315 -10.41 -28.22 -20.10
C VAL A 315 -9.17 -27.54 -19.53
N SER A 316 -8.89 -26.32 -19.98
CA SER A 316 -7.72 -25.53 -19.55
C SER A 316 -8.07 -24.05 -19.60
N SER A 317 -7.55 -23.27 -18.66
CA SER A 317 -7.65 -21.80 -18.65
C SER A 317 -6.84 -21.14 -19.77
N GLY A 318 -5.93 -21.87 -20.42
CA GLY A 318 -4.98 -21.29 -21.37
C GLY A 318 -3.89 -20.47 -20.70
N SER A 319 -3.05 -19.85 -21.52
CA SER A 319 -2.01 -18.89 -21.14
C SER A 319 -1.81 -17.86 -22.24
N TYR A 320 -0.82 -16.98 -22.10
CA TYR A 320 -0.43 -16.07 -23.18
C TYR A 320 0.09 -16.77 -24.44
N MET A 321 0.40 -18.08 -24.37
CA MET A 321 0.90 -18.87 -25.49
C MET A 321 -0.19 -19.66 -26.22
N PHE A 322 -1.30 -20.01 -25.56
CA PHE A 322 -2.38 -20.79 -26.17
C PHE A 322 -3.73 -20.48 -25.53
N PRO A 323 -4.83 -20.54 -26.30
CA PRO A 323 -6.14 -20.15 -25.81
C PRO A 323 -6.70 -21.15 -24.79
N MET A 324 -7.72 -20.73 -24.06
CA MET A 324 -8.49 -21.64 -23.21
C MET A 324 -9.07 -22.81 -24.03
N SER A 325 -9.23 -23.96 -23.38
CA SER A 325 -9.89 -25.14 -23.93
C SER A 325 -11.14 -25.45 -23.11
N SER A 326 -12.28 -25.62 -23.79
CA SER A 326 -13.57 -25.98 -23.19
C SER A 326 -14.05 -27.35 -23.69
N LEU A 327 -14.93 -27.99 -22.92
CA LEU A 327 -15.63 -29.21 -23.31
C LEU A 327 -17.09 -28.89 -23.64
N LYS A 328 -17.46 -28.95 -24.92
CA LYS A 328 -18.86 -28.84 -25.35
C LYS A 328 -19.69 -30.01 -24.80
N LEU A 329 -20.69 -29.70 -24.00
CA LEU A 329 -21.61 -30.68 -23.40
C LEU A 329 -22.77 -31.00 -24.35
N ASP A 330 -23.39 -29.94 -24.88
CA ASP A 330 -24.48 -29.98 -25.86
C ASP A 330 -24.44 -28.73 -26.76
N ASP A 331 -25.46 -28.49 -27.59
CA ASP A 331 -25.49 -27.34 -28.51
C ASP A 331 -25.62 -25.97 -27.86
N LYS A 332 -25.89 -25.92 -26.55
CA LYS A 332 -26.10 -24.69 -25.80
C LYS A 332 -25.08 -24.49 -24.68
N THR A 333 -24.41 -25.55 -24.22
CA THR A 333 -23.58 -25.51 -23.02
C THR A 333 -22.20 -26.15 -23.21
N GLU A 334 -21.23 -25.58 -22.53
CA GLU A 334 -19.85 -26.09 -22.44
C GLU A 334 -19.30 -25.93 -21.03
N ILE A 335 -18.38 -26.81 -20.63
CA ILE A 335 -17.60 -26.65 -19.39
C ILE A 335 -16.28 -25.98 -19.74
N ALA A 336 -15.94 -24.92 -19.01
CA ALA A 336 -14.64 -24.28 -19.11
C ALA A 336 -14.03 -24.05 -17.73
N MET A 337 -12.71 -23.86 -17.71
CA MET A 337 -11.94 -23.50 -16.53
C MET A 337 -11.74 -21.99 -16.54
N SER A 338 -12.11 -21.33 -15.45
CA SER A 338 -11.82 -19.92 -15.26
C SER A 338 -10.32 -19.69 -15.03
N ALA A 339 -9.83 -18.50 -15.39
CA ALA A 339 -8.50 -18.07 -14.98
C ALA A 339 -8.36 -18.18 -13.44
N ARG A 340 -7.21 -18.69 -12.99
CA ARG A 340 -6.99 -18.93 -11.57
C ARG A 340 -6.74 -17.63 -10.84
N GLU A 341 -7.33 -17.52 -9.67
CA GLU A 341 -7.11 -16.37 -8.80
C GLU A 341 -5.73 -16.50 -8.13
N PRO A 342 -4.92 -15.43 -8.13
CA PRO A 342 -3.63 -15.41 -7.45
C PRO A 342 -3.83 -15.37 -5.94
N LEU A 343 -3.14 -16.26 -5.23
CA LEU A 343 -3.08 -16.35 -3.77
C LEU A 343 -1.91 -15.53 -3.21
N ARG A 344 -0.74 -15.63 -3.86
CA ARG A 344 0.50 -15.02 -3.38
C ARG A 344 1.36 -14.61 -4.57
N TYR A 345 2.05 -13.49 -4.45
CA TYR A 345 3.06 -13.05 -5.41
C TYR A 345 4.38 -12.91 -4.67
N ALA A 346 5.43 -13.51 -5.21
CA ALA A 346 6.75 -13.44 -4.63
C ALA A 346 7.85 -13.39 -5.68
N SER A 347 8.98 -12.84 -5.29
CA SER A 347 10.22 -12.87 -6.06
C SER A 347 11.35 -13.41 -5.19
N ASP A 348 12.07 -14.39 -5.73
CA ASP A 348 13.40 -14.73 -5.25
C ASP A 348 14.40 -13.81 -5.94
N VAL A 349 15.25 -13.14 -5.16
CA VAL A 349 16.20 -12.16 -5.66
C VAL A 349 17.59 -12.35 -5.03
N ASN A 350 18.62 -11.97 -5.78
CA ASN A 350 19.93 -11.68 -5.22
C ASN A 350 20.05 -10.16 -5.05
N VAL A 351 20.42 -9.71 -3.86
CA VAL A 351 20.69 -8.31 -3.56
C VAL A 351 22.18 -8.13 -3.34
N TYR A 352 22.78 -7.21 -4.09
CA TYR A 352 24.20 -6.86 -4.03
C TYR A 352 24.38 -5.49 -3.40
N THR A 353 25.33 -5.33 -2.48
CA THR A 353 25.68 -4.01 -1.91
C THR A 353 27.05 -3.55 -2.41
N GLN A 354 27.29 -2.23 -2.38
CA GLN A 354 28.61 -1.67 -2.72
C GLN A 354 29.75 -2.24 -1.87
N ASP A 355 29.48 -2.65 -0.64
CA ASP A 355 30.45 -3.31 0.25
C ASP A 355 30.81 -4.75 -0.17
N GLY A 356 30.26 -5.24 -1.28
CA GLY A 356 30.56 -6.56 -1.85
C GLY A 356 29.73 -7.72 -1.28
N ASN A 357 28.71 -7.44 -0.46
CA ASN A 357 27.82 -8.48 0.05
C ASN A 357 26.81 -8.91 -1.03
N ALA A 358 26.56 -10.20 -1.12
CA ALA A 358 25.50 -10.79 -1.92
C ALA A 358 24.54 -11.57 -1.01
N ILE A 359 23.26 -11.16 -1.00
CA ILE A 359 22.25 -11.69 -0.09
C ILE A 359 21.10 -12.24 -0.93
N GLN A 360 20.75 -13.51 -0.71
CA GLN A 360 19.52 -14.08 -1.24
C GLN A 360 18.35 -13.63 -0.38
N ALA A 361 17.32 -13.06 -1.01
CA ALA A 361 16.12 -12.60 -0.34
C ALA A 361 14.86 -13.11 -1.05
N HIS A 362 13.82 -13.32 -0.26
CA HIS A 362 12.48 -13.65 -0.73
C HIS A 362 11.58 -12.45 -0.46
N ILE A 363 11.13 -11.78 -1.52
CA ILE A 363 10.27 -10.59 -1.44
C ILE A 363 8.85 -11.01 -1.79
N GLU A 364 7.92 -10.87 -0.86
CA GLU A 364 6.50 -11.21 -1.06
C GLU A 364 5.66 -9.95 -0.92
N VAL A 365 4.50 -9.90 -1.60
CA VAL A 365 3.53 -8.83 -1.39
C VAL A 365 3.19 -8.72 0.10
N ASN A 366 3.22 -7.49 0.62
CA ASN A 366 3.07 -7.14 2.04
C ASN A 366 4.16 -7.65 3.01
N LYS A 367 5.23 -8.29 2.50
CA LYS A 367 6.42 -8.66 3.30
C LYS A 367 7.67 -8.05 2.64
N PRO A 368 7.95 -6.75 2.88
CA PRO A 368 9.10 -6.10 2.28
C PRO A 368 10.42 -6.65 2.82
N PHE A 369 11.43 -6.68 1.95
CA PHE A 369 12.81 -6.94 2.37
C PHE A 369 13.48 -5.62 2.77
N SER A 370 14.26 -5.62 3.85
CA SER A 370 14.93 -4.42 4.37
C SER A 370 16.44 -4.57 4.29
N ILE A 371 17.12 -3.58 3.73
CA ILE A 371 18.59 -3.55 3.62
C ILE A 371 19.10 -2.11 3.69
N GLY A 372 20.03 -1.83 4.61
CA GLY A 372 20.47 -0.45 4.88
C GLY A 372 19.29 0.45 5.27
N SER A 373 19.15 1.59 4.59
CA SER A 373 18.01 2.50 4.75
C SER A 373 16.79 2.15 3.88
N TRP A 374 16.88 1.11 3.04
CA TRP A 374 15.88 0.78 2.03
C TRP A 374 14.95 -0.33 2.49
N LYS A 375 13.65 -0.13 2.24
CA LYS A 375 12.63 -1.18 2.23
C LYS A 375 12.21 -1.43 0.79
N ILE A 376 12.23 -2.69 0.38
CA ILE A 376 11.97 -3.13 -0.99
C ILE A 376 10.66 -3.91 -1.00
N TYR A 377 9.67 -3.39 -1.72
CA TYR A 377 8.34 -3.96 -1.84
C TYR A 377 8.14 -4.54 -3.25
N GLN A 378 7.51 -5.71 -3.34
CA GLN A 378 6.98 -6.20 -4.62
C GLN A 378 5.84 -5.28 -5.06
N LEU A 379 6.01 -4.59 -6.21
CA LEU A 379 5.03 -3.62 -6.71
C LEU A 379 4.21 -4.18 -7.88
N ASP A 380 4.87 -4.64 -8.93
CA ASP A 380 4.20 -5.11 -10.15
C ASP A 380 5.04 -6.17 -10.88
N PHE A 381 4.53 -6.68 -11.99
CA PHE A 381 5.16 -7.67 -12.85
C PHE A 381 4.58 -7.58 -14.27
N ASN A 382 5.12 -8.34 -15.23
CA ASN A 382 4.49 -8.47 -16.54
C ASN A 382 3.21 -9.33 -16.46
N LYS A 383 2.05 -8.68 -16.46
CA LYS A 383 0.72 -9.29 -16.34
C LYS A 383 0.34 -10.18 -17.52
N GLU A 384 0.86 -9.91 -18.72
CA GLU A 384 0.60 -10.78 -19.88
C GLU A 384 1.22 -12.16 -19.65
N GLN A 385 2.43 -12.22 -19.09
CA GLN A 385 3.13 -13.47 -18.81
C GLN A 385 2.62 -14.19 -17.55
N GLY A 386 1.91 -13.50 -16.65
CA GLY A 386 1.34 -14.08 -15.44
C GLY A 386 2.44 -14.66 -14.53
N LYS A 387 2.24 -15.89 -14.06
CA LYS A 387 3.21 -16.64 -13.22
C LYS A 387 4.55 -16.92 -13.90
N TRP A 388 4.67 -16.66 -15.20
CA TRP A 388 5.88 -16.83 -15.99
C TRP A 388 6.64 -15.52 -16.23
N SER A 389 6.31 -14.48 -15.46
CA SER A 389 6.91 -13.16 -15.60
C SER A 389 8.43 -13.21 -15.52
N THR A 390 9.06 -12.58 -16.51
CA THR A 390 10.51 -12.32 -16.56
C THR A 390 10.92 -11.00 -15.95
N LEU A 391 9.93 -10.25 -15.45
CA LEU A 391 10.09 -8.89 -14.95
C LEU A 391 9.35 -8.77 -13.62
N SER A 392 10.06 -8.32 -12.60
CA SER A 392 9.47 -7.83 -11.35
C SER A 392 9.77 -6.35 -11.22
N VAL A 393 8.76 -5.60 -10.80
CA VAL A 393 8.90 -4.18 -10.46
C VAL A 393 8.89 -4.08 -8.94
N TYR A 394 9.91 -3.42 -8.39
CA TYR A 394 10.02 -3.16 -6.96
C TYR A 394 9.80 -1.69 -6.65
N GLU A 395 9.11 -1.39 -5.55
CA GLU A 395 9.11 -0.06 -4.94
C GLU A 395 10.16 -0.06 -3.80
N LEU A 396 11.17 0.79 -3.94
CA LEU A 396 12.20 1.01 -2.94
C LEU A 396 11.88 2.28 -2.19
N VAL A 397 11.72 2.17 -0.87
CA VAL A 397 11.39 3.28 0.02
C VAL A 397 12.49 3.46 1.05
N SER A 398 13.06 4.67 1.14
CA SER A 398 14.01 5.06 2.17
C SER A 398 13.48 6.28 2.90
N ASP A 399 13.34 6.19 4.23
CA ASP A 399 12.91 7.28 5.09
C ASP A 399 13.77 7.29 6.37
N PRO A 400 14.75 8.22 6.46
CA PRO A 400 15.62 8.35 7.62
C PRO A 400 14.88 8.73 8.92
N TRP A 401 13.71 9.35 8.81
CA TRP A 401 12.92 9.86 9.94
C TRP A 401 11.87 8.85 10.43
N LEU A 402 11.59 7.80 9.66
CA LEU A 402 10.62 6.76 10.00
C LEU A 402 10.82 6.18 11.42
N PRO A 403 12.05 5.89 11.90
CA PRO A 403 12.25 5.42 13.27
C PRO A 403 11.74 6.42 14.32
N ALA A 404 12.00 7.72 14.15
CA ALA A 404 11.54 8.76 15.06
C ALA A 404 10.01 8.91 15.00
N THR A 405 9.43 8.86 13.80
CA THR A 405 7.98 8.83 13.60
C THR A 405 7.33 7.66 14.33
N TYR A 406 7.92 6.46 14.26
CA TYR A 406 7.44 5.29 15.02
C TYR A 406 7.56 5.48 16.53
N VAL A 407 8.64 6.07 17.04
CA VAL A 407 8.74 6.42 18.47
C VAL A 407 7.55 7.29 18.89
N GLY A 408 7.20 8.31 18.08
CA GLY A 408 6.02 9.15 18.32
C GLY A 408 4.71 8.34 18.39
N ILE A 409 4.49 7.42 17.44
CA ILE A 409 3.31 6.56 17.41
C ILE A 409 3.25 5.64 18.64
N TYR A 410 4.36 4.99 19.02
CA TYR A 410 4.40 4.13 20.19
C TYR A 410 4.14 4.91 21.48
N LEU A 411 4.69 6.11 21.62
CA LEU A 411 4.39 6.99 22.75
C LEU A 411 2.90 7.34 22.80
N LEU A 412 2.27 7.69 21.67
CA LEU A 412 0.83 7.93 21.59
C LEU A 412 0.01 6.72 22.06
N LEU A 413 0.36 5.51 21.60
CA LEU A 413 -0.32 4.27 21.99
C LEU A 413 -0.17 4.00 23.49
N ILE A 414 1.05 4.12 24.03
CA ILE A 414 1.32 3.95 25.46
C ILE A 414 0.54 4.97 26.28
N GLY A 415 0.58 6.24 25.87
CA GLY A 415 -0.16 7.33 26.51
C GLY A 415 -1.66 7.06 26.56
N ALA A 416 -2.24 6.63 25.43
CA ALA A 416 -3.65 6.25 25.34
C ALA A 416 -4.00 5.08 26.28
N VAL A 417 -3.23 3.99 26.24
CA VAL A 417 -3.43 2.82 27.13
C VAL A 417 -3.36 3.23 28.60
N LEU A 418 -2.37 4.04 28.99
CA LEU A 418 -2.22 4.54 30.35
C LEU A 418 -3.39 5.42 30.78
N MET A 419 -3.94 6.26 29.88
CA MET A 419 -5.13 7.07 30.15
C MET A 419 -6.36 6.18 30.42
N PHE A 420 -6.57 5.13 29.63
CA PHE A 420 -7.67 4.18 29.85
C PHE A 420 -7.54 3.46 31.20
N ILE A 421 -6.35 2.96 31.54
CA ILE A 421 -6.11 2.24 32.81
C ILE A 421 -6.33 3.16 34.02
N THR A 422 -5.83 4.40 33.96
CA THR A 422 -5.95 5.36 35.06
C THR A 422 -7.39 5.86 35.23
N ALA A 423 -8.14 6.06 34.14
CA ALA A 423 -9.56 6.40 34.20
C ALA A 423 -10.39 5.27 34.86
N GLY A 424 -10.10 4.01 34.52
CA GLY A 424 -10.73 2.83 35.14
C GLY A 424 -10.46 2.74 36.63
N ARG A 425 -9.20 2.89 37.07
CA ARG A 425 -8.81 2.84 38.50
C ARG A 425 -9.48 3.93 39.34
N ASN A 426 -9.62 5.14 38.81
CA ASN A 426 -10.28 6.24 39.51
C ASN A 426 -11.78 6.02 39.68
N LYS A 427 -12.42 5.26 38.76
CA LYS A 427 -13.83 4.87 38.88
C LYS A 427 -14.02 3.81 39.97
N TYR A 428 -13.17 2.78 40.02
CA TYR A 428 -13.21 1.74 41.06
C TYR A 428 -13.01 2.32 42.47
N LYS A 429 -12.02 3.20 42.67
CA LYS A 429 -11.81 3.85 43.98
C LYS A 429 -13.02 4.67 44.43
N LYS A 430 -13.68 5.39 43.53
CA LYS A 430 -14.91 6.13 43.84
C LYS A 430 -16.11 5.23 44.16
N GLU A 431 -16.12 3.98 43.71
CA GLU A 431 -17.16 3.00 44.03
C GLU A 431 -16.87 2.27 45.36
N GLU A 432 -15.59 2.05 45.70
CA GLU A 432 -15.17 1.57 47.02
C GLU A 432 -15.40 2.61 48.11
N ASP A 433 -15.05 3.89 47.89
CA ASP A 433 -15.28 4.99 48.85
C ASP A 433 -16.77 5.30 49.09
N LYS A 434 -17.68 4.69 48.32
CA LYS A 434 -19.14 4.82 48.44
C LYS A 434 -19.82 3.65 49.15
N LYS A 435 -19.09 2.56 49.43
CA LYS A 435 -19.55 1.42 50.23
C LYS A 435 -19.06 1.58 51.66
#